data_AF-A0A934ABT0-F1
#
_entry.id   AF-A0A934ABT0-F1
#
_cell.length_a   1.000
_cell.length_b   1.000
_cell.length_c   1.000
_cell.angle_alpha   90.00
_cell.angle_beta   90.00
_cell.angle_gamma   90.00
#
_symmetry.space_group_name_H-M   'P 1'
#
loop_
_entity.id
_entity.type
_entity.pdbx_description
1 polymer ?
#
loop_
_entity_poly.entity_id
_entity_poly.type
_entity_poly.pdbx_seq_one_letter_code
_entity_poly.pdbx_strand_id
1 'polypeptide(L)'
;MLALILLHLCHSLHAETLNIAAHEFCPYLCEPVKESGKEGYVAEILKAVYDPAGYRLKFHRVSYVRGIRDTEQGTYDGMPTLNPRSSEKMVLSEEPCGILIQNFYVRKGNPWKYDGLKSLENITVGSVSGYNYSALDPDYEAYLRKNSNTRPKKVFYAATRNPSLTSHSS
;
A
#
# COMPACT_ATOMS: atom_id res chain seq x y z
N MET A 1 29.57 6.63 46.87
CA MET A 1 29.72 7.15 45.49
C MET A 1 29.68 6.05 44.42
N LEU A 2 30.21 4.84 44.66
CA LEU A 2 30.06 3.70 43.72
C LEU A 2 28.61 3.21 43.54
N ALA A 3 27.78 3.26 44.59
CA ALA A 3 26.40 2.78 44.55
C ALA A 3 25.46 3.63 43.66
N LEU A 4 25.75 4.92 43.45
CA LEU A 4 24.95 5.78 42.56
C LEU A 4 25.26 5.55 41.07
N ILE A 5 26.45 5.01 40.73
CA ILE A 5 26.84 4.74 39.35
C ILE A 5 26.16 3.46 38.82
N LEU A 6 25.87 2.48 39.69
CA LEU A 6 25.15 1.26 39.30
C LEU A 6 23.65 1.46 39.04
N LEU A 7 23.02 2.52 39.57
CA LEU A 7 21.60 2.81 39.36
C LEU A 7 21.29 3.48 38.00
N HIS A 8 22.30 3.98 37.28
CA HIS A 8 22.12 4.59 35.95
C HIS A 8 22.27 3.60 34.79
N LEU A 9 22.69 2.36 35.05
CA LEU A 9 22.81 1.31 34.02
C LEU A 9 21.55 0.42 33.87
N CYS A 10 20.50 0.64 34.66
CA CYS A 10 19.17 0.12 34.32
C CYS A 10 18.48 1.06 33.32
N HIS A 11 19.10 1.29 32.16
CA HIS A 11 18.28 1.60 31.00
C HIS A 11 17.49 0.33 30.72
N SER A 12 16.20 0.37 31.02
CA SER A 12 15.27 -0.67 30.64
C SER A 12 15.53 -1.00 29.18
N LEU A 13 16.05 -2.20 28.93
CA LEU A 13 16.17 -2.80 27.60
C LEU A 13 14.74 -3.20 27.18
N HIS A 14 13.86 -2.20 27.12
CA HIS A 14 12.48 -2.36 26.75
C HIS A 14 12.44 -2.23 25.24
N ALA A 15 12.15 -3.35 24.58
CA ALA A 15 11.95 -3.37 23.14
C ALA A 15 10.75 -2.47 22.82
N GLU A 16 11.02 -1.27 22.31
CA GLU A 16 10.00 -0.30 21.93
C GLU A 16 9.11 -0.91 20.84
N THR A 17 7.79 -0.78 21.00
CA THR A 17 6.83 -1.34 20.04
C THR A 17 6.41 -0.27 19.04
N LEU A 18 6.75 -0.47 17.77
CA LEU A 18 6.31 0.37 16.66
C LEU A 18 4.93 -0.11 16.17
N ASN A 19 3.97 0.80 16.16
CA ASN A 19 2.61 0.61 15.70
C ASN A 19 2.53 0.93 14.22
N ILE A 20 2.35 -0.10 13.40
CA ILE A 20 2.37 0.02 11.94
C ILE A 20 0.95 -0.06 11.39
N ALA A 21 0.50 0.98 10.70
CA ALA A 21 -0.75 0.95 9.94
C ALA A 21 -0.59 0.01 8.74
N ALA A 22 -1.39 -1.05 8.71
CA ALA A 22 -1.29 -2.11 7.70
C ALA A 22 -2.58 -2.22 6.90
N HIS A 23 -2.59 -1.67 5.69
CA HIS A 23 -3.61 -1.94 4.69
C HIS A 23 -3.39 -3.33 4.09
N GLU A 24 -4.44 -4.15 4.06
CA GLU A 24 -4.39 -5.46 3.40
C GLU A 24 -4.20 -5.29 1.89
N PHE A 25 -3.03 -5.70 1.41
CA PHE A 25 -2.63 -5.63 0.02
C PHE A 25 -1.65 -6.76 -0.30
N CYS A 26 -2.18 -7.97 -0.49
CA CYS A 26 -1.35 -9.13 -0.82
C CYS A 26 -0.76 -9.04 -2.24
N PRO A 27 0.48 -9.51 -2.47
CA PRO A 27 1.35 -10.24 -1.52
C PRO A 27 2.26 -9.36 -0.64
N TYR A 28 2.09 -8.04 -0.65
CA TYR A 28 2.93 -7.08 0.07
C TYR A 28 2.71 -7.14 1.58
N LEU A 29 1.46 -6.93 1.99
CA LEU A 29 1.00 -6.98 3.37
C LEU A 29 -0.29 -7.77 3.44
N CYS A 30 -0.24 -8.90 4.11
CA CYS A 30 -1.32 -9.85 4.18
C CYS A 30 -1.84 -9.99 5.60
N GLU A 31 -3.10 -10.39 5.70
CA GLU A 31 -3.68 -10.84 6.96
C GLU A 31 -3.35 -12.34 7.16
N PRO A 32 -2.57 -12.72 8.19
CA PRO A 32 -2.09 -14.09 8.34
C PRO A 32 -3.19 -15.14 8.39
N VAL A 33 -4.32 -14.80 9.01
CA VAL A 33 -5.46 -15.71 9.12
C VAL A 33 -6.11 -16.00 7.76
N LYS A 34 -5.91 -15.14 6.75
CA LYS A 34 -6.39 -15.34 5.38
C LYS A 34 -5.34 -16.01 4.48
N GLU A 35 -4.06 -15.89 4.81
CA GLU A 35 -2.94 -16.29 3.96
C GLU A 35 -2.05 -17.37 4.59
N SER A 36 -2.65 -18.35 5.28
CA SER A 36 -1.95 -19.51 5.86
C SER A 36 -0.77 -19.12 6.76
N GLY A 37 -0.94 -18.08 7.57
CA GLY A 37 0.08 -17.55 8.48
C GLY A 37 1.04 -16.54 7.85
N LYS A 38 0.97 -16.28 6.54
CA LYS A 38 1.88 -15.36 5.84
C LYS A 38 1.43 -13.91 6.02
N GLU A 39 2.36 -13.04 6.39
CA GLU A 39 2.12 -11.60 6.60
C GLU A 39 2.44 -10.75 5.36
N GLY A 40 2.97 -11.36 4.31
CA GLY A 40 3.41 -10.68 3.10
C GLY A 40 4.87 -10.22 3.19
N TYR A 41 5.51 -10.10 2.03
CA TYR A 41 6.95 -9.93 1.97
C TYR A 41 7.42 -8.57 2.52
N VAL A 42 6.58 -7.53 2.49
CA VAL A 42 6.92 -6.22 3.07
C VAL A 42 6.90 -6.29 4.60
N ALA A 43 6.01 -7.08 5.20
CA ALA A 43 6.06 -7.33 6.64
C ALA A 43 7.35 -8.05 7.04
N GLU A 44 7.80 -9.01 6.24
CA GLU A 44 9.05 -9.73 6.46
C GLU A 44 10.27 -8.81 6.35
N ILE A 45 10.31 -7.91 5.37
CA ILE A 45 11.36 -6.87 5.25
C ILE A 45 11.39 -5.99 6.50
N LEU A 46 10.24 -5.48 6.94
CA LEU A 46 10.19 -4.62 8.13
C LEU A 46 10.71 -5.36 9.37
N LYS A 47 10.29 -6.62 9.59
CA LYS A 47 10.79 -7.42 10.72
C LYS A 47 12.30 -7.64 10.64
N ALA A 48 12.82 -7.97 9.45
CA ALA A 48 14.26 -8.15 9.24
C ALA A 48 15.08 -6.88 9.52
N VAL A 49 14.50 -5.69 9.36
CA VAL A 49 15.15 -4.40 9.67
C VAL A 49 15.04 -4.05 11.16
N TYR A 50 13.83 -4.14 11.72
CA TYR A 50 13.53 -3.59 13.05
C TYR A 50 13.76 -4.57 14.21
N ASP A 51 13.57 -5.88 14.01
CA ASP A 51 13.76 -6.87 15.08
C ASP A 51 15.23 -6.92 15.56
N PRO A 52 16.26 -6.93 14.67
CA PRO A 52 17.66 -6.89 15.11
C PRO A 52 18.06 -5.57 15.78
N ALA A 53 17.35 -4.49 15.48
CA ALA A 53 17.53 -3.19 16.12
C ALA A 53 16.84 -3.09 17.50
N GLY A 54 16.20 -4.16 17.97
CA GLY A 54 15.57 -4.24 19.29
C GLY A 54 14.14 -3.70 19.35
N TYR A 55 13.51 -3.42 18.20
CA TYR A 55 12.12 -2.98 18.14
C TYR A 55 11.17 -4.18 18.00
N ARG A 56 9.90 -3.98 18.38
CA ARG A 56 8.81 -4.93 18.11
C ARG A 56 7.81 -4.28 17.18
N LEU A 57 7.39 -4.98 16.14
CA LEU A 57 6.38 -4.46 15.22
C LEU A 57 4.99 -4.95 15.61
N LYS A 58 4.03 -4.03 15.72
CA LYS A 58 2.60 -4.32 15.89
C LYS A 58 1.83 -3.77 14.70
N PHE A 59 1.34 -4.66 13.85
CA PHE A 59 0.54 -4.29 12.68
C PHE A 59 -0.93 -4.10 13.04
N HIS A 60 -1.49 -2.95 12.67
CA HIS A 60 -2.89 -2.59 12.90
C HIS A 60 -3.64 -2.55 11.57
N ARG A 61 -4.69 -3.35 11.42
CA ARG A 61 -5.44 -3.45 10.16
C ARG A 61 -6.35 -2.25 9.99
N VAL A 62 -6.10 -1.47 8.93
CA VAL A 62 -6.84 -0.25 8.61
C VAL A 62 -7.09 -0.14 7.10
N SER A 63 -8.04 0.69 6.69
CA SER A 63 -8.19 1.03 5.26
C SER A 63 -7.07 1.98 4.83
N TYR A 64 -6.65 1.93 3.56
CA TYR A 64 -5.57 2.75 3.02
C TYR A 64 -5.67 4.24 3.41
N VAL A 65 -6.82 4.85 3.13
CA VAL A 65 -7.08 6.28 3.43
C VAL A 65 -7.01 6.59 4.93
N ARG A 66 -7.51 5.68 5.79
CA ARG A 66 -7.43 5.87 7.25
C ARG A 66 -6.01 5.69 7.75
N GLY A 67 -5.28 4.70 7.23
CA GLY A 67 -3.88 4.47 7.57
C GLY A 67 -3.02 5.71 7.33
N ILE A 68 -3.15 6.35 6.17
CA ILE A 68 -2.42 7.60 5.87
C ILE A 68 -2.78 8.67 6.89
N ARG A 69 -4.08 8.99 7.00
CA ARG A 69 -4.57 10.05 7.89
C ARG A 69 -4.12 9.86 9.35
N ASP A 70 -4.26 8.64 9.87
CA ASP A 70 -4.00 8.35 11.28
C ASP A 70 -2.48 8.30 11.55
N THR A 71 -1.67 7.92 10.56
CA THR A 71 -0.20 8.02 10.63
C THR A 71 0.26 9.48 10.61
N GLU A 72 -0.32 10.32 9.75
CA GLU A 72 -0.06 11.77 9.73
C GLU A 72 -0.43 12.47 11.05
N GLN A 73 -1.34 11.89 11.83
CA GLN A 73 -1.76 12.39 13.15
C GLN A 73 -0.94 11.79 14.29
N GLY A 74 0.04 10.92 14.01
CA GLY A 74 0.88 10.27 15.01
C GLY A 74 0.18 9.15 15.78
N THR A 75 -0.95 8.63 15.29
CA THR A 75 -1.61 7.44 15.87
C THR A 75 -0.83 6.16 15.56
N TYR A 76 -0.16 6.12 14.41
CA TYR A 76 0.75 5.06 14.00
C TYR A 76 2.13 5.64 13.74
N ASP A 77 3.16 4.84 14.00
CA ASP A 77 4.57 5.21 13.81
C ASP A 77 4.99 5.12 12.34
N GLY A 78 4.25 4.36 11.52
CA GLY A 78 4.49 4.26 10.10
C GLY A 78 3.41 3.51 9.33
N MET A 79 3.43 3.69 8.01
CA MET A 79 2.58 2.96 7.07
C MET A 79 3.43 2.50 5.87
N PRO A 80 3.73 1.21 5.72
CA PRO A 80 4.39 0.66 4.54
C PRO A 80 3.52 0.73 3.27
N THR A 81 4.13 0.42 2.12
CA THR A 81 3.46 0.34 0.79
C THR A 81 2.85 1.66 0.30
N LEU A 82 3.41 2.79 0.71
CA LEU A 82 3.02 4.10 0.20
C LEU A 82 3.70 4.41 -1.14
N ASN A 83 2.92 5.00 -2.05
CA ASN A 83 3.48 5.61 -3.25
C ASN A 83 4.05 6.99 -2.94
N PRO A 84 5.05 7.48 -3.71
CA PRO A 84 5.45 8.88 -3.67
C PRO A 84 4.23 9.80 -3.79
N ARG A 85 4.20 10.89 -3.02
CA ARG A 85 3.10 11.87 -2.95
C ARG A 85 1.79 11.35 -2.31
N SER A 86 1.80 10.19 -1.65
CA SER A 86 0.64 9.72 -0.86
C SER A 86 0.39 10.57 0.39
N SER A 87 1.43 11.24 0.90
CA SER A 87 1.39 12.19 2.02
C SER A 87 2.50 13.22 1.82
N GLU A 88 2.23 14.46 2.23
CA GLU A 88 3.24 15.54 2.31
C GLU A 88 3.89 15.62 3.70
N LYS A 89 3.36 14.88 4.68
CA LYS A 89 3.81 14.92 6.08
C LYS A 89 4.68 13.74 6.48
N MET A 90 4.53 12.62 5.80
CA MET A 90 5.29 11.40 6.08
C MET A 90 6.62 11.41 5.33
N VAL A 91 7.68 10.99 6.02
CA VAL A 91 8.97 10.71 5.40
C VAL A 91 8.94 9.29 4.84
N LEU A 92 9.35 9.13 3.57
CA LEU A 92 9.47 7.82 2.92
C LEU A 92 10.90 7.28 3.11
N SER A 93 11.04 5.95 3.12
CA SER A 93 12.35 5.31 3.08
C SER A 93 13.08 5.64 1.78
N GLU A 94 14.41 5.75 1.86
CA GLU A 94 15.25 5.97 0.66
C GLU A 94 15.13 4.80 -0.31
N GLU A 95 15.18 3.58 0.21
CA GLU A 95 15.01 2.35 -0.56
C GLU A 95 13.53 1.95 -0.65
N PRO A 96 13.01 1.66 -1.86
CA PRO A 96 11.64 1.19 -2.02
C PRO A 96 11.52 -0.27 -1.59
N CYS A 97 10.44 -0.60 -0.86
CA CYS A 97 10.11 -1.99 -0.52
C CYS A 97 9.66 -2.84 -1.73
N GLY A 98 9.55 -2.25 -2.92
CA GLY A 98 9.20 -2.96 -4.15
C GLY A 98 8.85 -2.00 -5.27
N ILE A 99 8.81 -2.53 -6.49
CA ILE A 99 8.38 -1.79 -7.69
C ILE A 99 6.99 -2.29 -8.08
N LEU A 100 6.01 -1.38 -8.05
CA LEU A 100 4.66 -1.67 -8.53
C LEU A 100 4.55 -1.25 -10.00
N ILE A 101 4.37 -2.24 -10.89
CA ILE A 101 4.08 -2.00 -12.30
C ILE A 101 2.59 -2.23 -12.52
N GLN A 102 1.87 -1.17 -12.90
CA GLN A 102 0.46 -1.27 -13.24
C GLN A 102 0.28 -1.56 -14.72
N ASN A 103 -0.66 -2.45 -15.03
CA ASN A 103 -0.95 -2.88 -16.39
C ASN A 103 -2.46 -2.96 -16.61
N PHE A 104 -2.86 -2.90 -17.88
CA PHE A 104 -4.21 -3.22 -18.30
C PHE A 104 -4.36 -4.73 -18.54
N TYR A 105 -5.49 -5.27 -18.09
CA TYR A 105 -5.83 -6.68 -18.29
C TYR A 105 -7.09 -6.78 -19.13
N VAL A 106 -7.08 -7.70 -20.08
CA VAL A 106 -8.23 -8.04 -20.93
C VAL A 106 -8.52 -9.53 -20.84
N ARG A 107 -9.72 -9.94 -21.30
CA ARG A 107 -10.06 -11.36 -21.40
C ARG A 107 -9.11 -12.08 -22.37
N LYS A 108 -8.86 -13.36 -22.10
CA LYS A 108 -8.10 -14.24 -23.02
C LYS A 108 -8.70 -14.17 -24.43
N GLY A 109 -7.83 -14.00 -25.42
CA GLY A 109 -8.22 -13.89 -26.84
C GLY A 109 -8.56 -12.46 -27.30
N ASN A 110 -8.66 -11.48 -26.41
CA ASN A 110 -8.77 -10.08 -26.82
C ASN A 110 -7.37 -9.56 -27.20
N PRO A 111 -7.14 -9.10 -28.46
CA PRO A 111 -5.82 -8.67 -28.92
C PRO A 111 -5.49 -7.23 -28.51
N TRP A 112 -6.41 -6.50 -27.89
CA TRP A 112 -6.21 -5.10 -27.52
C TRP A 112 -5.05 -4.93 -26.53
N LYS A 113 -4.25 -3.90 -26.77
CA LYS A 113 -3.15 -3.47 -25.90
C LYS A 113 -3.27 -1.97 -25.68
N TYR A 114 -2.88 -1.53 -24.49
CA TYR A 114 -2.78 -0.12 -24.20
C TYR A 114 -1.62 0.50 -24.98
N ASP A 115 -1.92 1.57 -25.73
CA ASP A 115 -0.97 2.36 -26.53
C ASP A 115 -1.31 3.85 -26.37
N GLY A 116 -1.39 4.29 -25.10
CA GLY A 116 -1.79 5.65 -24.73
C GLY A 116 -3.31 5.87 -24.75
N LEU A 117 -3.74 7.08 -24.36
CA LEU A 117 -5.17 7.40 -24.12
C LEU A 117 -6.08 7.20 -25.33
N LYS A 118 -5.58 7.39 -26.56
CA LYS A 118 -6.35 7.14 -27.79
C LYS A 118 -6.78 5.68 -27.91
N SER A 119 -5.96 4.73 -27.44
CA SER A 119 -6.31 3.31 -27.44
C SER A 119 -7.54 2.99 -26.58
N LEU A 120 -7.93 3.89 -25.66
CA LEU A 120 -9.10 3.74 -24.79
C LEU A 120 -10.40 4.24 -25.42
N GLU A 121 -10.37 4.88 -26.60
CA GLU A 121 -11.57 5.48 -27.21
C GLU A 121 -12.69 4.47 -27.43
N ASN A 122 -12.37 3.22 -27.77
CA ASN A 122 -13.33 2.15 -28.01
C ASN A 122 -13.38 1.09 -26.91
N ILE A 123 -12.77 1.38 -25.76
CA ILE A 123 -12.67 0.45 -24.63
C ILE A 123 -13.50 0.96 -23.47
N THR A 124 -14.21 0.05 -22.81
CA THR A 124 -14.79 0.31 -21.50
C THR A 124 -13.76 -0.05 -20.43
N VAL A 125 -13.39 0.93 -19.61
CA VAL A 125 -12.35 0.78 -18.59
C VAL A 125 -12.99 0.42 -17.25
N GLY A 126 -12.48 -0.63 -16.62
CA GLY A 126 -12.72 -0.92 -15.20
C GLY A 126 -11.58 -0.37 -14.36
N SER A 127 -11.88 0.32 -13.26
CA SER A 127 -10.90 0.84 -12.31
C SER A 127 -11.31 0.54 -10.86
N VAL A 128 -10.34 0.51 -9.95
CA VAL A 128 -10.60 0.30 -8.51
C VAL A 128 -11.04 1.63 -7.88
N SER A 129 -12.15 1.60 -7.15
CA SER A 129 -12.66 2.77 -6.45
C SER A 129 -11.67 3.26 -5.39
N GLY A 130 -11.39 4.56 -5.38
CA GLY A 130 -10.48 5.20 -4.42
C GLY A 130 -9.00 5.14 -4.78
N TYR A 131 -8.62 4.46 -5.88
CA TYR A 131 -7.26 4.49 -6.39
C TYR A 131 -7.02 5.79 -7.16
N ASN A 132 -5.84 6.37 -6.97
CA ASN A 132 -5.37 7.57 -7.67
C ASN A 132 -4.16 7.20 -8.52
N TYR A 133 -4.26 7.43 -9.83
CA TYR A 133 -3.24 7.06 -10.80
C TYR A 133 -2.34 8.24 -11.23
N SER A 134 -2.50 9.43 -10.64
CA SER A 134 -1.72 10.63 -10.99
C SER A 134 -0.21 10.48 -10.78
N ALA A 135 0.21 9.59 -9.88
CA ALA A 135 1.64 9.31 -9.68
C ALA A 135 2.27 8.59 -10.89
N LEU A 136 1.46 7.85 -11.65
CA LEU A 136 1.89 7.09 -12.84
C LEU A 136 1.67 7.90 -14.12
N ASP A 137 0.46 8.43 -14.30
CA ASP A 137 0.09 9.24 -15.44
C ASP A 137 -1.07 10.19 -15.05
N PRO A 138 -0.79 11.50 -14.90
CA PRO A 138 -1.81 12.51 -14.62
C PRO A 138 -2.91 12.58 -15.67
N ASP A 139 -2.58 12.36 -16.94
CA ASP A 139 -3.54 12.43 -18.05
C ASP A 139 -4.49 11.21 -18.03
N TYR A 140 -3.99 10.05 -17.63
CA TYR A 140 -4.83 8.88 -17.39
C TYR A 140 -5.80 9.07 -16.22
N GLU A 141 -5.34 9.63 -15.09
CA GLU A 141 -6.25 9.97 -13.98
C GLU A 141 -7.32 10.97 -14.43
N ALA A 142 -6.94 12.00 -15.20
CA ALA A 142 -7.88 12.94 -15.77
C ALA A 142 -8.89 12.27 -16.73
N TYR A 143 -8.43 11.32 -17.55
CA TYR A 143 -9.29 10.51 -18.41
C TYR A 143 -10.32 9.74 -17.58
N LEU A 144 -9.91 9.06 -16.50
CA LEU A 144 -10.82 8.30 -15.65
C LEU A 144 -11.91 9.20 -15.06
N ARG A 145 -11.53 10.35 -14.50
CA ARG A 145 -12.46 11.31 -13.91
C ARG A 145 -13.46 11.85 -14.93
N LYS A 146 -12.97 12.30 -16.09
CA LYS A 146 -13.79 12.86 -17.17
C LYS A 146 -14.82 11.86 -17.70
N ASN A 147 -14.45 10.58 -17.76
CA ASN A 147 -15.24 9.53 -18.38
C ASN A 147 -16.09 8.69 -17.41
N SER A 148 -16.06 9.01 -16.12
CA SER A 148 -16.82 8.31 -15.07
C SER A 148 -18.34 8.52 -15.13
N ASN A 149 -18.78 9.64 -15.72
CA ASN A 149 -20.18 10.08 -15.74
C ASN A 149 -20.73 10.28 -17.17
N THR A 150 -20.06 9.75 -18.20
CA THR A 150 -20.49 9.85 -19.60
C THR A 150 -21.69 8.95 -19.92
N ARG A 151 -22.39 9.22 -21.02
CA ARG A 151 -23.45 8.38 -21.58
C ARG A 151 -23.13 8.05 -23.06
N PRO A 152 -22.89 6.79 -23.43
CA PRO A 152 -22.76 5.62 -22.55
C PRO A 152 -21.53 5.73 -21.63
N LYS A 153 -21.59 5.09 -20.46
CA LYS A 153 -20.54 5.14 -19.46
C LYS A 153 -19.29 4.43 -19.96
N LYS A 154 -18.15 5.13 -19.94
CA LYS A 154 -16.85 4.62 -20.42
C LYS A 154 -16.00 4.03 -19.29
N VAL A 155 -16.13 4.54 -18.07
CA VAL A 155 -15.34 4.10 -16.91
C VAL A 155 -16.23 3.57 -15.81
N PHE A 156 -15.98 2.36 -15.33
CA PHE A 156 -16.68 1.73 -14.20
C PHE A 156 -15.74 1.53 -13.03
N TYR A 157 -16.18 1.94 -11.83
CA TYR A 157 -15.41 1.72 -10.61
C TYR A 157 -15.92 0.49 -9.87
N ALA A 158 -15.01 -0.44 -9.58
CA ALA A 158 -15.26 -1.57 -8.70
C ALA A 158 -14.85 -1.20 -7.27
N ALA A 159 -15.77 -1.32 -6.32
CA ALA A 159 -15.45 -1.27 -4.91
C ALA A 159 -14.97 -2.67 -4.49
N THR A 160 -13.68 -2.82 -4.21
CA THR A 160 -13.13 -4.10 -3.74
C THR A 160 -12.89 -4.03 -2.23
N ARG A 161 -13.12 -5.14 -1.52
CA ARG A 161 -12.62 -5.30 -0.13
C ARG A 161 -11.15 -5.73 -0.10
N ASN A 162 -10.62 -6.15 -1.26
CA ASN A 162 -9.24 -6.57 -1.49
C ASN A 162 -8.81 -6.04 -2.86
N PRO A 163 -7.87 -5.10 -2.95
CA PRO A 163 -7.55 -4.42 -4.21
C PRO A 163 -6.60 -5.18 -5.13
N SER A 164 -6.10 -6.34 -4.73
CA SER A 164 -5.40 -7.24 -5.65
C SER A 164 -6.40 -7.87 -6.63
N LEU A 165 -6.60 -7.23 -7.78
CA LEU A 165 -7.16 -7.86 -9.00
C LEU A 165 -6.14 -8.82 -9.63
N THR A 166 -5.30 -9.47 -8.82
CA THR A 166 -4.44 -10.54 -9.29
C THR A 166 -5.35 -11.72 -9.56
N SER A 167 -5.52 -12.05 -10.84
CA SER A 167 -6.05 -13.36 -11.23
C SER A 167 -5.17 -14.42 -10.56
N HIS A 168 -5.70 -15.13 -9.56
CA HIS A 168 -5.19 -16.46 -9.23
C HIS A 168 -5.42 -17.31 -10.48
N SER A 169 -4.43 -17.35 -11.36
CA SER A 169 -4.37 -18.34 -12.42
C SER A 169 -4.07 -19.67 -11.72
N SER A 170 -5.12 -20.47 -11.59
CA SER A 170 -4.99 -21.92 -11.40
C SER A 170 -4.74 -22.56 -12.75
#